data_AF-P92679-F1
#
_entry.id   AF-P92679-F1
#
_cell.length_a   1.000
_cell.length_b   1.000
_cell.length_c   1.000
_cell.angle_alpha   90.00
_cell.angle_beta   90.00
_cell.angle_gamma   90.00
#
_symmetry.space_group_name_H-M   'P 1'
#
loop_
_entity.id
_entity.type
_entity.pdbx_description
1 polymer ?
#
loop_
_entity_poly.entity_id
_entity_poly.type
_entity_poly.pdbx_seq_one_letter_code
_entity_poly.pdbx_strand_id
1 'polypeptide(L)' 'SMMFRPLMQLTFWTFTTTFIIITWAATKPVEPPFTEIGQLASILYFMFFMANPLLGLAENKISNFT' A
#
# COMPACT_ATOMS: atom_id res chain seq x y z
N SER A 1 13.27 5.55 -11.96
CA SER A 1 12.11 5.16 -12.79
C SER A 1 11.55 3.85 -12.27
N MET A 2 10.22 3.70 -12.14
CA MET A 2 9.57 2.44 -11.73
C MET A 2 9.37 1.46 -12.90
N MET A 3 9.71 1.86 -14.13
CA MET A 3 9.46 1.09 -15.36
C MET A 3 10.09 -0.31 -15.35
N PHE A 4 11.20 -0.51 -14.64
CA PHE A 4 11.91 -1.79 -14.50
C PHE A 4 11.88 -2.34 -13.07
N ARG A 5 10.90 -1.91 -12.28
CA ARG A 5 10.78 -2.23 -10.85
C ARG A 5 9.37 -2.75 -10.55
N PRO A 6 9.05 -4.01 -10.91
CA PRO A 6 7.70 -4.55 -10.81
C PRO A 6 7.16 -4.57 -9.38
N LEU A 7 8.00 -4.79 -8.36
CA LEU A 7 7.58 -4.75 -6.96
C LEU A 7 7.22 -3.32 -6.54
N MET A 8 7.98 -2.33 -6.99
CA MET A 8 7.66 -0.92 -6.72
C MET A 8 6.40 -0.43 -7.44
N GLN A 9 6.08 -0.96 -8.62
CA GLN A 9 4.80 -0.67 -9.28
C GLN A 9 3.63 -1.26 -8.48
N LEU A 10 3.75 -2.50 -8.02
CA LEU A 10 2.70 -3.14 -7.22
C LEU A 10 2.43 -2.38 -5.92
N THR A 11 3.49 -1.98 -5.21
CA THR A 11 3.35 -1.23 -3.95
C THR A 11 2.72 0.13 -4.18
N PHE A 12 3.05 0.82 -5.27
CA PHE A 12 2.43 2.08 -5.66
C PHE A 12 0.92 1.93 -5.87
N TRP A 13 0.49 0.98 -6.70
CA TRP A 13 -0.94 0.76 -6.96
C TRP A 13 -1.72 0.30 -5.73
N THR A 14 -1.07 -0.49 -4.86
CA THR A 14 -1.65 -0.89 -3.57
C THR A 14 -1.86 0.33 -2.66
N PHE A 15 -0.90 1.25 -2.61
CA PHE A 15 -1.01 2.48 -1.84
C PHE A 15 -2.10 3.42 -2.38
N THR A 16 -2.14 3.63 -3.71
CA THR A 16 -3.20 4.42 -4.35
C THR A 16 -4.59 3.84 -4.06
N THR A 17 -4.75 2.52 -4.15
CA THR A 17 -6.02 1.85 -3.86
C THR A 17 -6.40 2.01 -2.39
N THR A 18 -5.44 1.88 -1.47
CA THR A 18 -5.66 2.11 -0.03
C THR A 18 -6.16 3.53 0.25
N PHE A 19 -5.59 4.54 -0.42
CA PHE A 19 -6.01 5.93 -0.27
C PHE A 19 -7.45 6.16 -0.76
N ILE A 20 -7.83 5.53 -1.88
CA ILE A 20 -9.20 5.55 -2.39
C ILE A 20 -10.16 4.88 -1.39
N ILE A 21 -9.78 3.74 -0.82
CA ILE A 21 -10.60 3.02 0.16
C ILE A 21 -10.81 3.84 1.43
N ILE A 22 -9.77 4.48 1.98
CA ILE A 22 -9.89 5.35 3.15
C ILE A 22 -10.85 6.51 2.87
N THR A 23 -10.67 7.17 1.73
CA THR A 23 -11.53 8.30 1.31
C THR A 23 -12.98 7.85 1.16
N TRP A 24 -13.22 6.69 0.54
CA TRP A 24 -14.55 6.11 0.40
C TRP A 24 -15.15 5.72 1.75
N ALA A 25 -14.39 5.06 2.63
CA ALA A 25 -14.84 4.63 3.95
C ALA A 25 -15.24 5.82 4.84
N ALA A 26 -14.55 6.96 4.71
CA ALA A 26 -14.91 8.19 5.43
C ALA A 26 -16.31 8.74 5.07
N THR A 27 -16.88 8.33 3.93
CA THR A 27 -18.25 8.73 3.52
C THR A 27 -19.33 7.78 4.02
N LYS A 28 -18.95 6.68 4.69
CA LYS A 28 -19.87 5.64 5.16
C LYS A 28 -20.21 5.83 6.64
N PRO A 29 -21.37 5.32 7.10
CA PRO A 29 -21.71 5.36 8.53
C PRO A 29 -20.69 4.59 9.36
N VAL A 30 -20.50 5.00 10.61
CA VAL A 30 -19.57 4.37 11.57
C VAL A 30 -20.21 3.11 12.17
N GLU A 31 -20.52 2.15 11.31
CA GLU A 31 -21.13 0.87 11.64
C GLU A 31 -20.40 -0.24 10.87
N PRO A 32 -20.34 -1.48 11.42
CA PRO A 32 -19.88 -2.63 10.65
C PRO A 32 -20.68 -2.77 9.35
N PRO A 33 -20.04 -3.04 8.19
CA PRO A 33 -18.63 -3.43 8.02
C PRO A 33 -17.64 -2.27 7.78
N PHE A 34 -18.12 -1.02 7.66
CA PHE A 34 -17.30 0.10 7.20
C PHE A 34 -16.22 0.52 8.20
N THR A 35 -16.52 0.42 9.49
CA THR A 35 -15.53 0.65 10.56
C THR A 35 -14.33 -0.27 10.43
N GLU A 36 -14.56 -1.56 10.15
CA GLU A 36 -13.49 -2.56 9.99
C GLU A 36 -12.67 -2.29 8.73
N ILE A 37 -13.33 -1.94 7.62
CA ILE A 37 -12.65 -1.57 6.38
C ILE A 37 -11.76 -0.34 6.59
N GLY A 38 -12.25 0.70 7.28
CA GLY A 38 -11.47 1.89 7.58
C GLY A 38 -10.26 1.62 8.47
N GLN A 39 -10.41 0.75 9.47
CA GLN A 39 -9.32 0.33 10.34
C GLN A 39 -8.24 -0.45 9.57
N LEU A 40 -8.64 -1.46 8.80
CA LEU A 40 -7.72 -2.25 7.98
C LEU A 40 -6.99 -1.40 6.94
N ALA A 41 -7.71 -0.50 6.27
CA ALA A 41 -7.11 0.41 5.30
C ALA A 41 -6.10 1.38 5.96
N SER A 42 -6.40 1.86 7.17
CA SER A 42 -5.46 2.71 7.94
C SER A 42 -4.20 1.95 8.34
N ILE A 43 -4.33 0.69 8.78
CA ILE A 43 -3.19 -0.18 9.08
C ILE A 43 -2.32 -0.37 7.83
N LEU A 44 -2.94 -0.69 6.69
CA LEU A 44 -2.23 -0.83 5.41
C LEU A 44 -1.51 0.46 5.00
N TYR A 45 -2.15 1.62 5.20
CA TYR A 45 -1.57 2.93 4.88
C TYR A 45 -0.30 3.21 5.67
N PHE A 46 -0.30 2.98 6.99
CA PHE A 46 0.90 3.21 7.80
C PHE A 46 1.97 2.13 7.57
N MET A 47 1.56 0.87 7.37
CA MET A 47 2.49 -0.23 7.06
C MET A 47 3.26 0.02 5.77
N PHE A 48 2.66 0.68 4.77
CA PHE A 48 3.33 1.05 3.53
C PHE A 48 4.62 1.84 3.78
N PHE A 49 4.60 2.86 4.66
CA PHE A 49 5.78 3.69 4.93
C PHE A 49 6.90 2.91 5.62
N MET A 50 6.56 1.95 6.48
CA MET A 50 7.53 1.08 7.13
C MET A 50 8.12 0.05 6.16
N ALA A 51 7.31 -0.51 5.26
CA ALA A 51 7.71 -1.56 4.33
C ALA A 51 8.46 -1.04 3.09
N ASN A 52 8.20 0.20 2.66
CA ASN A 52 8.79 0.78 1.46
C ASN A 52 10.34 0.70 1.39
N PRO A 53 11.11 1.05 2.43
CA PRO A 53 12.57 0.92 2.37
C PRO A 53 13.03 -0.55 2.24
N LEU A 54 12.35 -1.49 2.90
CA LEU A 54 12.67 -2.92 2.85
C LEU A 54 12.42 -3.51 1.45
N LEU A 55 11.29 -3.15 0.84
CA LEU A 55 10.93 -3.58 -0.52
C LEU A 55 11.89 -2.99 -1.56
N GLY A 56 12.28 -1.73 -1.37
CA GLY A 56 13.29 -1.08 -2.21
C GLY A 56 14.64 -1.81 -2.20
N LEU A 57 15.11 -2.23 -1.02
CA LEU A 57 16.33 -3.02 -0.86
C LEU A 57 16.20 -4.43 -1.45
N ALA A 58 15.08 -5.11 -1.20
CA ALA A 58 14.83 -6.45 -1.71
C ALA A 58 14.86 -6.49 -3.24
N GLU A 59 14.19 -5.54 -3.89
CA GLU A 59 14.15 -5.49 -5.36
C GLU A 59 15.49 -5.06 -5.96
N ASN A 60 16.21 -4.11 -5.33
CA ASN A 60 17.57 -3.78 -5.76
C ASN A 60 18.48 -5.01 -5.70
N LYS A 61 18.34 -5.82 -4.65
CA LYS A 61 19.09 -7.06 -4.49
C LYS A 61 18.75 -8.02 -5.63
N ILE A 62 17.46 -8.28 -5.90
CA ILE A 62 17.02 -9.16 -6.99
C ILE A 62 17.58 -8.68 -8.35
N SER A 63 17.47 -7.39 -8.65
CA SER A 63 17.97 -6.81 -9.90
C SER A 63 19.48 -6.89 -10.07
N ASN A 64 20.26 -7.01 -8.99
CA ASN A 64 21.71 -7.21 -9.06
C ASN A 64 22.11 -8.67 -9.23
N PHE A 65 21.21 -9.62 -8.91
CA PHE A 65 21.46 -11.06 -9.03
C PHE A 65 21.10 -11.61 -10.41
N THR A 66 20.27 -10.91 -11.16
CA THR A 66 19.89 -11.18 -12.56
C THR A 66 20.65 -10.28 -13.52
#